data_AF-A0A7V3C7M1-F1
#
_entry.id   AF-A0A7V3C7M1-F1
#
_cell.length_a   1.000
_cell.length_b   1.000
_cell.length_c   1.000
_cell.angle_alpha   90.00
_cell.angle_beta   90.00
_cell.angle_gamma   90.00
#
_symmetry.space_group_name_H-M   'P 1'
#
loop_
_entity.id
_entity.type
_entity.pdbx_description
1 polymer ?
#
loop_
_entity_poly.entity_id
_entity_poly.type
_entity_poly.pdbx_seq_one_letter_code
_entity_poly.pdbx_strand_id
1 'polypeptide(L)'
;MNSCAAALRRIEKASRPRANRSMGKNARNMLKAMACASVIAAGKMRRNAPARFFRTERIAKTWGLYRPVRVRPNKEIQEHVRCVPPGTLWRAEPWTATMRGNLQQEKTMAKTQPKGKFVLSRALWEAYVVNEKVNQYLLEHLPDEAWRAEPPGGKGRPIAAIVAHIHNVRHMWLVVSAKDSTIPPKLDRDKCTKKQAMAALGKSAEAIRKLLEAGLNHPEGRVKNFRPDVAGAFGYMIAHEAHHRGQTCMLARQVGHALPKTAGFGMWEWGKLWRECGFGERD
;
A
#
# COMPACT_ATOMS: atom_id res chain seq x y z
N MET A 1 18.88 -43.09 -23.96
CA MET A 1 17.77 -42.21 -23.53
C MET A 1 17.14 -42.67 -22.20
N ASN A 2 17.89 -42.78 -21.09
CA ASN A 2 17.30 -43.24 -19.81
C ASN A 2 17.97 -42.72 -18.51
N SER A 3 18.73 -41.62 -18.53
CA SER A 3 19.34 -41.08 -17.29
C SER A 3 18.59 -39.88 -16.69
N CYS A 4 17.86 -39.09 -17.49
CA CYS A 4 17.18 -37.88 -17.00
C CYS A 4 15.87 -38.20 -16.24
N ALA A 5 15.13 -39.22 -16.70
CA ALA A 5 13.89 -39.66 -16.05
C ALA A 5 14.12 -40.39 -14.72
N ALA A 6 15.30 -40.98 -14.52
CA ALA A 6 15.69 -41.62 -13.26
C ALA A 6 16.12 -40.58 -12.19
N ALA A 7 16.78 -39.49 -12.62
CA ALA A 7 17.18 -38.40 -11.75
C ALA A 7 15.97 -37.61 -11.21
N LEU A 8 14.94 -37.37 -12.03
CA LEU A 8 13.72 -36.68 -11.61
C LEU A 8 12.91 -37.48 -10.58
N ARG A 9 12.82 -38.81 -10.73
CA ARG A 9 12.13 -39.67 -9.75
C ARG A 9 12.84 -39.75 -8.38
N ARG A 10 14.16 -39.60 -8.34
CA ARG A 10 14.93 -39.55 -7.07
C ARG A 10 14.69 -38.24 -6.31
N ILE A 11 14.59 -37.12 -7.02
CA ILE A 11 14.28 -35.80 -6.41
C ILE A 11 12.84 -35.77 -5.88
N GLU A 12 11.89 -36.37 -6.61
CA GLU A 12 10.49 -36.44 -6.20
C GLU A 12 10.27 -37.32 -4.96
N LYS A 13 11.09 -38.37 -4.79
CA LYS A 13 11.03 -39.26 -3.61
C LYS A 13 11.70 -38.63 -2.37
N ALA A 14 12.72 -37.78 -2.55
CA ALA A 14 13.42 -37.08 -1.48
C ALA A 14 12.67 -35.82 -0.97
N SER A 15 11.72 -35.30 -1.75
CA SER A 15 10.97 -34.07 -1.46
C SER A 15 9.65 -34.31 -0.71
N ARG A 16 9.44 -35.50 -0.12
CA ARG A 16 8.28 -35.81 0.73
C ARG A 16 8.61 -35.55 2.20
N PRO A 17 8.30 -34.38 2.78
CA PRO A 17 8.29 -34.25 4.24
C PRO A 17 7.17 -35.11 4.83
N ARG A 18 7.54 -36.06 5.68
CA ARG A 18 6.65 -36.72 6.65
C ARG A 18 6.19 -35.68 7.69
N ALA A 19 5.34 -34.75 7.30
CA ALA A 19 4.61 -33.86 8.21
C ALA A 19 3.51 -33.14 7.42
N ASN A 20 2.49 -33.87 6.97
CA ASN A 20 1.37 -33.21 6.32
C ASN A 20 0.05 -33.96 6.53
N ARG A 21 -0.42 -33.98 7.79
CA ARG A 21 -1.83 -34.28 8.10
C ARG A 21 -2.59 -33.12 8.73
N SER A 22 -2.01 -31.93 8.90
CA SER A 22 -2.72 -30.77 9.49
C SER A 22 -2.72 -29.48 8.66
N MET A 23 -2.12 -29.41 7.45
CA MET A 23 -2.15 -28.17 6.68
C MET A 23 -3.39 -28.05 5.76
N GLY A 24 -4.16 -26.99 6.02
CA GLY A 24 -5.27 -26.55 5.17
C GLY A 24 -4.82 -26.27 3.73
N LYS A 25 -5.76 -26.43 2.79
CA LYS A 25 -5.55 -26.38 1.33
C LYS A 25 -4.83 -25.11 0.85
N ASN A 26 -5.07 -23.98 1.53
CA ASN A 26 -4.47 -22.68 1.21
C ASN A 26 -2.96 -22.62 1.52
N ALA A 27 -2.52 -23.23 2.63
CA ALA A 27 -1.10 -23.27 2.99
C ALA A 27 -0.28 -24.17 2.04
N ARG A 28 -0.90 -25.24 1.54
CA ARG A 28 -0.29 -26.11 0.51
C ARG A 28 -0.14 -25.40 -0.85
N ASN A 29 -1.11 -24.58 -1.24
CA ASN A 29 -1.05 -23.84 -2.51
C ASN A 29 0.01 -22.72 -2.46
N MET A 30 0.18 -22.06 -1.31
CA MET A 30 1.20 -21.01 -1.15
C MET A 30 2.63 -21.58 -1.19
N LEU A 31 2.89 -22.73 -0.58
CA LEU A 31 4.19 -23.40 -0.66
C LEU A 31 4.54 -23.84 -2.09
N LYS A 32 3.55 -24.30 -2.88
CA LYS A 32 3.76 -24.65 -4.30
C LYS A 32 4.11 -23.43 -5.15
N ALA A 33 3.46 -22.28 -4.91
CA ALA A 33 3.76 -21.03 -5.61
C ALA A 33 5.18 -20.52 -5.29
N MET A 34 5.62 -20.65 -4.03
CA MET A 34 6.97 -20.26 -3.61
C MET A 34 8.05 -21.16 -4.21
N ALA A 35 7.81 -22.48 -4.34
CA ALA A 35 8.76 -23.39 -4.97
C ALA A 35 8.96 -23.12 -6.48
N CYS A 36 7.91 -22.71 -7.20
CA CYS A 36 8.04 -22.29 -8.62
C CYS A 36 8.86 -21.00 -8.79
N ALA A 37 8.73 -20.04 -7.86
CA ALA A 37 9.51 -18.81 -7.90
C ALA A 37 11.01 -19.05 -7.66
N SER A 38 11.38 -20.05 -6.85
CA SER A 38 12.77 -20.41 -6.57
C SER A 38 13.50 -21.03 -7.77
N VAL A 39 12.77 -21.70 -8.68
CA VAL A 39 13.35 -22.27 -9.91
C VAL A 39 13.60 -21.18 -10.97
N ILE A 40 12.83 -20.10 -10.95
CA ILE A 40 13.01 -18.94 -11.86
C ILE A 40 14.16 -18.05 -11.39
N ALA A 41 14.42 -17.95 -10.08
CA ALA A 41 15.51 -17.15 -9.52
C ALA A 41 16.89 -17.84 -9.57
N ALA A 42 16.95 -19.16 -9.74
CA ALA A 42 18.20 -19.91 -9.89
C ALA A 42 18.68 -19.87 -11.36
N GLY A 43 19.22 -18.74 -11.78
CA GLY A 43 19.75 -18.49 -13.12
C GLY A 43 20.72 -19.56 -13.63
N LYS A 44 20.20 -20.56 -14.33
CA LYS A 44 20.94 -21.46 -15.22
C LYS A 44 20.33 -21.43 -16.62
N MET A 45 20.37 -20.28 -17.26
CA MET A 45 20.42 -20.24 -18.72
C MET A 45 21.89 -20.16 -19.14
N ARG A 46 22.37 -21.26 -19.73
CA ARG A 46 23.67 -21.32 -20.41
C ARG A 46 23.67 -20.31 -21.55
N ARG A 47 24.70 -19.46 -21.58
CA ARG A 47 25.04 -18.59 -22.71
C ARG A 47 25.40 -19.49 -23.89
N ASN A 48 24.66 -19.34 -24.99
CA ASN A 48 24.84 -19.90 -26.35
C ASN A 48 23.56 -20.57 -26.85
N ALA A 49 22.60 -19.75 -27.27
CA ALA A 49 21.56 -20.14 -28.21
C ALA A 49 21.52 -19.08 -29.33
N PRO A 50 21.49 -19.48 -30.62
CA PRO A 50 21.74 -18.59 -31.74
C PRO A 50 20.57 -17.62 -32.02
N ALA A 51 20.94 -16.42 -32.48
CA ALA A 51 20.06 -15.33 -32.86
C ALA A 51 19.17 -15.69 -34.07
N ARG A 52 18.00 -16.28 -33.81
CA ARG A 52 16.88 -16.34 -34.75
C ARG A 52 15.59 -16.39 -33.96
N PHE A 53 15.00 -15.25 -33.62
CA PHE A 53 13.54 -15.10 -33.40
C PHE A 53 13.17 -13.61 -33.26
N PHE A 54 13.53 -12.80 -34.26
CA PHE A 54 12.84 -11.53 -34.53
C PHE A 54 11.75 -11.80 -35.57
N ARG A 55 10.53 -12.12 -35.12
CA ARG A 55 9.27 -11.98 -35.89
C ARG A 55 8.07 -12.38 -35.03
N THR A 56 7.46 -11.41 -34.35
CA THR A 56 6.11 -11.57 -33.76
C THR A 56 5.22 -10.41 -34.16
N GLU A 57 5.08 -10.17 -35.47
CA GLU A 57 3.95 -9.40 -36.04
C GLU A 57 2.83 -10.31 -36.58
N ARG A 58 2.87 -11.61 -36.26
CA ARG A 58 1.93 -12.58 -36.84
C ARG A 58 1.34 -13.56 -35.81
N ILE A 59 0.94 -13.05 -34.63
CA ILE A 59 -0.02 -13.70 -33.71
C ILE A 59 -0.95 -12.63 -33.07
N ALA A 60 -1.32 -11.59 -33.84
CA ALA A 60 -2.23 -10.53 -33.38
C ALA A 60 -3.44 -10.32 -34.30
N LYS A 61 -3.67 -11.21 -35.28
CA LYS A 61 -4.76 -11.09 -36.27
C LYS A 61 -5.87 -12.15 -36.14
N THR A 62 -5.78 -13.09 -35.20
CA THR A 62 -6.77 -14.17 -35.02
C THR A 62 -7.68 -14.02 -33.79
N TRP A 63 -7.63 -12.90 -33.06
CA TRP A 63 -8.43 -12.69 -31.83
C TRP A 63 -9.22 -11.38 -31.76
N GLY A 64 -9.57 -10.75 -32.90
CA GLY A 64 -10.65 -9.74 -32.97
C GLY A 64 -10.57 -8.53 -32.01
N LEU A 65 -9.44 -8.30 -31.33
CA LEU A 65 -9.28 -7.34 -30.25
C LEU A 65 -8.16 -6.37 -30.60
N TYR A 66 -8.30 -5.63 -31.71
CA TYR A 66 -7.62 -4.36 -31.92
C TYR A 66 -8.29 -3.63 -33.10
N ARG A 67 -9.21 -2.71 -32.80
CA ARG A 67 -9.52 -1.60 -33.72
C ARG A 67 -8.71 -0.39 -33.25
N PRO A 68 -7.78 0.15 -34.05
CA PRO A 68 -7.16 1.42 -33.72
C PRO A 68 -8.23 2.51 -33.83
N VAL A 69 -8.67 3.05 -32.69
CA VAL A 69 -9.47 4.26 -32.66
C VAL A 69 -8.53 5.42 -33.04
N ARG A 70 -8.60 5.88 -34.29
CA ARG A 70 -8.10 7.21 -34.64
C ARG A 70 -8.99 8.22 -33.94
N VAL A 71 -8.51 8.82 -32.87
CA VAL A 71 -9.14 10.01 -32.29
C VAL A 71 -8.96 11.14 -33.31
N ARG A 72 -10.03 11.52 -33.99
CA ARG A 72 -10.08 12.80 -34.71
C ARG A 72 -10.24 13.90 -33.64
N PRO A 73 -9.44 14.99 -33.65
CA PRO A 73 -9.71 16.12 -32.79
C PRO A 73 -11.10 16.67 -33.11
N ASN A 74 -12.00 16.69 -32.14
CA ASN A 74 -13.30 17.31 -32.31
C ASN A 74 -13.13 18.83 -32.27
N LYS A 75 -13.60 19.52 -33.31
CA LYS A 75 -13.39 20.98 -33.53
C LYS A 75 -14.18 21.88 -32.56
N GLU A 76 -14.96 21.33 -31.65
CA GLU A 76 -15.81 22.10 -30.71
C GLU A 76 -15.20 22.32 -29.32
N ILE A 77 -13.96 21.91 -29.06
CA ILE A 77 -13.22 22.27 -27.84
C ILE A 77 -12.13 23.28 -28.20
N GLN A 78 -12.50 24.37 -28.89
CA GLN A 78 -11.60 25.49 -29.15
C GLN A 78 -12.18 26.87 -28.81
N GLU A 79 -13.43 27.00 -28.34
CA GLU A 79 -14.04 28.33 -28.19
C GLU A 79 -14.36 28.80 -26.76
N HIS A 80 -13.95 28.09 -25.70
CA HIS A 80 -14.21 28.55 -24.32
C HIS A 80 -12.97 28.70 -23.43
N VAL A 81 -11.78 28.84 -24.03
CA VAL A 81 -10.64 29.47 -23.35
C VAL A 81 -10.62 30.93 -23.76
N ARG A 82 -11.55 31.73 -23.23
CA ARG A 82 -11.40 33.20 -23.29
C ARG A 82 -10.28 33.59 -22.34
N CYS A 83 -9.25 34.14 -22.94
CA CYS A 83 -8.07 34.73 -22.35
C CYS A 83 -8.43 35.66 -21.18
N VAL A 84 -7.81 35.43 -20.02
CA VAL A 84 -7.54 36.53 -19.09
C VAL A 84 -6.49 37.40 -19.79
N PRO A 85 -6.72 38.73 -19.95
CA PRO A 85 -5.78 39.58 -20.64
C PRO A 85 -4.43 39.62 -19.88
N PRO A 86 -3.28 39.54 -20.58
CA PRO A 86 -1.99 39.73 -19.95
C PRO A 86 -1.88 41.19 -19.50
N GLY A 87 -1.93 41.43 -18.19
CA GLY A 87 -1.83 42.78 -17.63
C GLY A 87 -2.67 43.05 -16.39
N THR A 88 -3.59 42.16 -16.00
CA THR A 88 -4.21 42.22 -14.67
C THR A 88 -3.27 41.57 -13.65
N LEU A 89 -2.19 42.30 -13.38
CA LEU A 89 -1.37 42.12 -12.19
C LEU A 89 -2.29 41.93 -10.99
N TRP A 90 -2.08 40.83 -10.28
CA TRP A 90 -2.43 40.72 -8.87
C TRP A 90 -1.90 41.98 -8.18
N ARG A 91 -2.77 42.98 -7.94
CA ARG A 91 -2.49 44.00 -6.95
C ARG A 91 -2.55 43.27 -5.62
N ALA A 92 -1.39 42.76 -5.19
CA ALA A 92 -1.16 42.52 -3.78
C ALA A 92 -1.43 43.86 -3.10
N GLU A 93 -2.44 43.91 -2.25
CA GLU A 93 -2.62 45.07 -1.39
C GLU A 93 -1.31 45.33 -0.64
N PRO A 94 -0.87 46.58 -0.50
CA PRO A 94 0.37 46.89 0.18
C PRO A 94 0.25 46.41 1.62
N TRP A 95 1.05 45.39 1.96
CA TRP A 95 1.17 44.86 3.30
C TRP A 95 1.38 46.01 4.29
N THR A 96 0.42 46.23 5.19
CA THR A 96 0.55 47.28 6.21
C THR A 96 1.74 46.96 7.11
N ALA A 97 2.40 48.00 7.64
CA ALA A 97 3.54 47.83 8.54
C ALA A 97 3.21 46.93 9.74
N THR A 98 1.94 46.91 10.16
CA THR A 98 1.39 46.07 11.22
C THR A 98 1.42 44.58 10.88
N MET A 99 1.10 44.19 9.63
CA MET A 99 1.18 42.79 9.21
C MET A 99 2.62 42.28 9.05
N ARG A 100 3.55 43.18 8.68
CA ARG A 100 4.99 42.87 8.70
C ARG A 100 5.52 42.66 10.11
N GLY A 101 5.08 43.48 11.07
CA GLY A 101 5.43 43.34 12.49
C GLY A 101 4.98 42.00 13.08
N ASN A 102 3.73 41.59 12.82
CA ASN A 102 3.18 40.34 13.33
C ASN A 102 3.87 39.10 12.73
N LEU A 103 4.21 39.12 11.44
CA LEU A 103 4.99 38.05 10.80
C LEU A 103 6.43 37.96 11.33
N GLN A 104 7.04 39.10 11.66
CA GLN A 104 8.38 39.12 12.26
C GLN A 104 8.32 38.50 13.67
N GLN A 105 7.28 38.81 14.45
CA GLN A 105 7.09 38.32 15.81
C GLN A 105 6.78 36.81 15.87
N GLU A 106 5.93 36.30 14.97
CA GLU A 106 5.68 34.87 14.79
C GLU A 106 6.94 34.10 14.34
N LYS A 107 7.72 34.65 13.40
CA LYS A 107 9.01 34.06 12.97
C LYS A 107 10.08 34.06 14.06
N THR A 108 10.01 35.01 15.00
CA THR A 108 10.93 35.04 16.15
C THR A 108 10.52 34.10 17.27
N MET A 109 9.21 33.84 17.46
CA MET A 109 8.75 32.89 18.48
C MET A 109 8.84 31.42 18.04
N ALA A 110 8.76 31.12 16.74
CA ALA A 110 8.99 29.79 16.19
C ALA A 110 10.47 29.31 16.24
N LYS A 111 11.40 30.13 16.75
CA LYS A 111 12.85 29.84 16.71
C LYS A 111 13.47 29.28 18.00
N THR A 112 12.67 28.97 19.03
CA THR A 112 13.21 28.69 20.38
C THR A 112 12.68 27.43 21.05
N GLN A 113 12.27 26.41 20.28
CA GLN A 113 12.17 25.05 20.80
C GLN A 113 13.43 24.25 20.42
N PRO A 114 14.12 23.59 21.36
CA PRO A 114 15.28 22.77 21.05
C PRO A 114 14.86 21.61 20.14
N LYS A 115 15.44 21.59 18.94
CA LYS A 115 15.13 20.62 17.88
C LYS A 115 15.42 19.21 18.38
N GLY A 116 14.41 18.34 18.37
CA GLY A 116 14.58 16.95 18.78
C GLY A 116 15.62 16.23 17.89
N LYS A 117 16.55 15.49 18.51
CA LYS A 117 17.53 14.66 17.80
C LYS A 117 16.80 13.64 16.90
N PHE A 118 17.23 13.51 15.64
CA PHE A 118 16.74 12.45 14.76
C PHE A 118 17.14 11.07 15.29
N VAL A 119 16.15 10.24 15.56
CA VAL A 119 16.33 8.84 15.98
C VAL A 119 15.67 7.95 14.94
N LEU A 120 16.47 7.19 14.18
CA LEU A 120 16.02 6.41 13.03
C LEU A 120 14.94 5.38 13.41
N SER A 121 15.14 4.62 14.49
CA SER A 121 14.16 3.64 14.97
C SER A 121 12.81 4.29 15.24
N ARG A 122 12.81 5.41 15.96
CA ARG A 122 11.62 6.22 16.20
C ARG A 122 10.98 6.72 14.91
N ALA A 123 11.77 7.29 14.01
CA ALA A 123 11.28 7.80 12.73
C ALA A 123 10.57 6.73 11.89
N LEU A 124 11.07 5.49 11.88
CA LEU A 124 10.48 4.40 11.11
C LEU A 124 9.12 3.95 11.66
N TRP A 125 8.98 3.72 12.97
CA TRP A 125 7.67 3.34 13.49
C TRP A 125 6.69 4.52 13.49
N GLU A 126 7.15 5.78 13.60
CA GLU A 126 6.27 6.95 13.40
C GLU A 126 5.74 7.02 11.97
N ALA A 127 6.58 6.77 10.96
CA ALA A 127 6.13 6.69 9.57
C ALA A 127 5.06 5.61 9.37
N TYR A 128 5.14 4.50 10.09
CA TYR A 128 4.08 3.48 10.09
C TYR A 128 2.78 3.99 10.73
N VAL A 129 2.86 4.73 11.83
CA VAL A 129 1.68 5.36 12.47
C VAL A 129 1.03 6.36 11.52
N VAL A 130 1.80 7.19 10.81
CA VAL A 130 1.27 8.10 9.77
C VAL A 130 0.59 7.32 8.66
N ASN A 131 1.20 6.21 8.20
CA ASN A 131 0.57 5.36 7.20
C ASN A 131 -0.80 4.81 7.67
N GLU A 132 -0.93 4.41 8.93
CA GLU A 132 -2.24 4.07 9.49
C GLU A 132 -3.19 5.28 9.53
N LYS A 133 -2.71 6.47 9.92
CA LYS A 133 -3.51 7.69 9.93
C LYS A 133 -4.06 8.02 8.53
N VAL A 134 -3.30 7.75 7.47
CA VAL A 134 -3.81 7.88 6.09
C VAL A 134 -4.92 6.87 5.79
N ASN A 135 -4.84 5.64 6.31
CA ASN A 135 -5.95 4.67 6.18
C ASN A 135 -7.22 5.19 6.87
N GLN A 136 -7.10 5.71 8.09
CA GLN A 136 -8.23 6.28 8.84
C GLN A 136 -8.82 7.48 8.09
N TYR A 137 -7.96 8.40 7.64
CA TYR A 137 -8.35 9.56 6.85
C TYR A 137 -9.11 9.17 5.58
N LEU A 138 -8.65 8.15 4.84
CA LEU A 138 -9.37 7.63 3.69
C LEU A 138 -10.78 7.14 4.08
N LEU A 139 -10.89 6.36 5.16
CA LEU A 139 -12.17 5.75 5.56
C LEU A 139 -13.16 6.78 6.11
N GLU A 140 -12.68 7.84 6.75
CA GLU A 140 -13.48 8.98 7.19
C GLU A 140 -14.11 9.72 6.00
N HIS A 141 -13.39 9.85 4.89
CA HIS A 141 -13.85 10.55 3.68
C HIS A 141 -14.52 9.64 2.64
N LEU A 142 -14.55 8.33 2.88
CA LEU A 142 -15.21 7.37 2.00
C LEU A 142 -16.74 7.47 2.17
N PRO A 143 -17.51 7.72 1.09
CA PRO A 143 -18.97 7.67 1.13
C PRO A 143 -19.47 6.30 1.61
N ASP A 144 -20.51 6.29 2.45
CA ASP A 144 -21.02 5.05 3.06
C ASP A 144 -21.60 4.10 2.01
N GLU A 145 -22.17 4.64 0.94
CA GLU A 145 -22.73 3.89 -0.19
C GLU A 145 -21.64 3.06 -0.91
N ALA A 146 -20.40 3.53 -0.91
CA ALA A 146 -19.27 2.83 -1.53
C ALA A 146 -18.86 1.58 -0.74
N TRP A 147 -19.11 1.53 0.58
CA TRP A 147 -18.55 0.51 1.48
C TRP A 147 -18.83 -0.93 1.02
N ARG A 148 -20.06 -1.15 0.54
CA ARG A 148 -20.57 -2.45 0.09
C ARG A 148 -21.13 -2.44 -1.32
N ALA A 149 -20.87 -1.39 -2.09
CA ALA A 149 -21.25 -1.36 -3.50
C ALA A 149 -20.64 -2.56 -4.24
N GLU A 150 -21.43 -3.17 -5.12
CA GLU A 150 -21.00 -4.29 -5.94
C GLU A 150 -19.89 -3.85 -6.90
N PRO A 151 -18.76 -4.57 -6.96
CA PRO A 151 -17.71 -4.26 -7.93
C PRO A 151 -18.22 -4.31 -9.38
N PRO A 152 -17.63 -3.53 -10.30
CA PRO A 152 -18.02 -3.55 -11.69
C PRO A 152 -18.06 -4.97 -12.28
N GLY A 153 -19.19 -5.31 -12.90
CA GLY A 153 -19.41 -6.64 -13.47
C GLY A 153 -19.58 -7.78 -12.45
N GLY A 154 -19.85 -7.46 -11.17
CA GLY A 154 -20.12 -8.44 -10.11
C GLY A 154 -18.93 -9.32 -9.74
N LYS A 155 -17.71 -8.93 -10.13
CA LYS A 155 -16.48 -9.70 -9.90
C LYS A 155 -15.50 -8.90 -9.04
N GLY A 156 -15.08 -9.50 -7.92
CA GLY A 156 -14.04 -8.94 -7.08
C GLY A 156 -14.44 -8.85 -5.61
N ARG A 157 -13.67 -8.05 -4.85
CA ARG A 157 -13.94 -7.78 -3.44
C ARG A 157 -14.59 -6.40 -3.32
N PRO A 158 -15.70 -6.25 -2.56
CA PRO A 158 -16.18 -4.92 -2.18
C PRO A 158 -15.16 -4.23 -1.27
N ILE A 159 -15.28 -2.92 -1.08
CA ILE A 159 -14.36 -2.13 -0.24
C ILE A 159 -14.28 -2.70 1.18
N ALA A 160 -15.40 -3.10 1.77
CA ALA A 160 -15.45 -3.75 3.07
C ALA A 160 -14.47 -4.94 3.18
N ALA A 161 -14.43 -5.79 2.17
CA ALA A 161 -13.56 -6.96 2.15
C ALA A 161 -12.09 -6.62 1.87
N ILE A 162 -11.81 -5.54 1.13
CA ILE A 162 -10.44 -5.02 0.92
C ILE A 162 -9.88 -4.48 2.25
N VAL A 163 -10.66 -3.67 2.96
CA VAL A 163 -10.24 -3.07 4.22
C VAL A 163 -10.14 -4.11 5.34
N ALA A 164 -11.08 -5.06 5.40
CA ALA A 164 -10.96 -6.22 6.29
C ALA A 164 -9.70 -7.04 6.01
N HIS A 165 -9.29 -7.16 4.75
CA HIS A 165 -8.07 -7.86 4.37
C HIS A 165 -6.81 -7.18 4.92
N ILE A 166 -6.73 -5.84 4.90
CA ILE A 166 -5.62 -5.10 5.52
C ILE A 166 -5.45 -5.51 6.99
N HIS A 167 -6.52 -5.40 7.76
CA HIS A 167 -6.52 -5.79 9.18
C HIS A 167 -6.17 -7.28 9.37
N ASN A 168 -6.77 -8.17 8.58
CA ASN A 168 -6.57 -9.61 8.73
C ASN A 168 -5.14 -10.06 8.37
N VAL A 169 -4.42 -9.31 7.51
CA VAL A 169 -2.99 -9.53 7.24
C VAL A 169 -2.13 -9.07 8.43
N ARG A 170 -2.45 -7.93 9.06
CA ARG A 170 -1.80 -7.53 10.32
C ARG A 170 -2.00 -8.58 11.41
N HIS A 171 -3.23 -9.06 11.59
CA HIS A 171 -3.55 -10.16 12.50
C HIS A 171 -2.70 -11.41 12.22
N MET A 172 -2.59 -11.82 10.96
CA MET A 172 -1.77 -12.99 10.58
C MET A 172 -0.32 -12.82 11.03
N TRP A 173 0.28 -11.65 10.78
CA TRP A 173 1.64 -11.35 11.22
C TRP A 173 1.77 -11.31 12.73
N LEU A 174 0.82 -10.72 13.45
CA LEU A 174 0.82 -10.69 14.92
C LEU A 174 0.78 -12.11 15.50
N VAL A 175 -0.03 -13.01 14.94
CA VAL A 175 -0.11 -14.41 15.41
C VAL A 175 1.22 -15.16 15.27
N VAL A 176 1.99 -14.88 14.21
CA VAL A 176 3.27 -15.58 13.99
C VAL A 176 4.46 -14.86 14.64
N SER A 177 4.40 -13.55 14.82
CA SER A 177 5.52 -12.72 15.24
C SER A 177 5.41 -12.15 16.66
N ALA A 178 4.22 -12.10 17.24
CA ALA A 178 3.93 -11.43 18.51
C ALA A 178 2.90 -12.20 19.36
N LYS A 179 3.12 -13.52 19.55
CA LYS A 179 2.17 -14.42 20.22
C LYS A 179 1.79 -14.00 21.64
N ASP A 180 2.70 -13.34 22.35
CA ASP A 180 2.50 -12.93 23.74
C ASP A 180 1.80 -11.56 23.86
N SER A 181 1.43 -10.94 22.73
CA SER A 181 0.71 -9.66 22.69
C SER A 181 -0.81 -9.86 22.61
N THR A 182 -1.57 -8.84 23.00
CA THR A 182 -3.01 -8.80 22.75
C THR A 182 -3.28 -8.65 21.25
N ILE A 183 -3.70 -9.72 20.60
CA ILE A 183 -3.98 -9.74 19.16
C ILE A 183 -5.48 -9.45 18.93
N PRO A 184 -5.84 -8.36 18.23
CA PRO A 184 -7.24 -8.10 17.92
C PRO A 184 -7.82 -9.20 17.01
N PRO A 185 -9.09 -9.60 17.19
CA PRO A 185 -9.69 -10.67 16.41
C PRO A 185 -9.86 -10.27 14.95
N LYS A 186 -9.82 -11.28 14.05
CA LYS A 186 -10.08 -11.05 12.62
C LYS A 186 -11.46 -10.45 12.38
N LEU A 187 -11.54 -9.63 11.36
CA LEU A 187 -12.82 -9.16 10.83
C LEU A 187 -13.43 -10.21 9.91
N ASP A 188 -14.74 -10.42 10.06
CA ASP A 188 -15.56 -11.04 9.02
C ASP A 188 -15.68 -10.05 7.86
N ARG A 189 -15.03 -10.39 6.75
CA ARG A 189 -14.95 -9.55 5.55
C ARG A 189 -16.31 -9.32 4.90
N ASP A 190 -17.26 -10.23 5.12
CA ASP A 190 -18.57 -10.20 4.49
C ASP A 190 -19.58 -9.43 5.37
N LYS A 191 -19.28 -9.22 6.67
CA LYS A 191 -20.21 -8.60 7.64
C LYS A 191 -19.70 -7.34 8.33
N CYS A 192 -18.42 -7.01 8.27
CA CYS A 192 -17.89 -5.85 8.99
C CYS A 192 -18.52 -4.51 8.54
N THR A 193 -18.82 -3.66 9.52
CA THR A 193 -19.19 -2.26 9.26
C THR A 193 -17.93 -1.39 9.10
N LYS A 194 -18.07 -0.23 8.46
CA LYS A 194 -16.97 0.76 8.33
C LYS A 194 -16.38 1.10 9.70
N LYS A 195 -17.25 1.35 10.70
CA LYS A 195 -16.86 1.61 12.09
C LYS A 195 -16.09 0.47 12.74
N GLN A 196 -16.54 -0.78 12.57
CA GLN A 196 -15.81 -1.95 13.08
C GLN A 196 -14.44 -2.10 12.41
N ALA A 197 -14.36 -1.84 11.10
CA ALA A 197 -13.11 -1.91 10.36
C ALA A 197 -12.10 -0.84 10.82
N MET A 198 -12.53 0.42 10.96
CA MET A 198 -11.70 1.51 11.48
C MET A 198 -11.18 1.21 12.89
N ALA A 199 -12.05 0.72 13.79
CA ALA A 199 -11.65 0.36 15.15
C ALA A 199 -10.64 -0.80 15.18
N ALA A 200 -10.84 -1.83 14.35
CA ALA A 200 -9.93 -2.97 14.26
C ALA A 200 -8.59 -2.57 13.63
N LEU A 201 -8.59 -1.68 12.62
CA LEU A 201 -7.39 -1.11 12.03
C LEU A 201 -6.58 -0.37 13.10
N GLY A 202 -7.18 0.55 13.86
CA GLY A 202 -6.50 1.27 14.93
C GLY A 202 -5.87 0.33 15.98
N LYS A 203 -6.63 -0.66 16.46
CA LYS A 203 -6.11 -1.66 17.42
C LYS A 203 -4.94 -2.48 16.84
N SER A 204 -5.07 -2.94 15.61
CA SER A 204 -4.02 -3.73 14.96
C SER A 204 -2.80 -2.89 14.56
N ALA A 205 -2.99 -1.60 14.25
CA ALA A 205 -1.90 -0.68 13.99
C ALA A 205 -1.06 -0.49 15.24
N GLU A 206 -1.67 -0.27 16.40
CA GLU A 206 -0.93 -0.13 17.65
C GLU A 206 -0.12 -1.40 17.98
N ALA A 207 -0.70 -2.59 17.76
CA ALA A 207 0.01 -3.86 17.95
C ALA A 207 1.20 -4.02 16.99
N ILE A 208 1.05 -3.66 15.71
CA ILE A 208 2.14 -3.70 14.74
C ILE A 208 3.19 -2.63 15.04
N ARG A 209 2.81 -1.43 15.50
CA ARG A 209 3.74 -0.37 15.94
C ARG A 209 4.66 -0.91 17.02
N LYS A 210 4.10 -1.55 18.06
CA LYS A 210 4.88 -2.20 19.13
C LYS A 210 5.80 -3.30 18.61
N LEU A 211 5.33 -4.11 17.65
CA LEU A 211 6.16 -5.15 17.01
C LEU A 211 7.35 -4.54 16.24
N LEU A 212 7.13 -3.47 15.48
CA LEU A 212 8.17 -2.76 14.75
C LEU A 212 9.15 -2.09 15.71
N GLU A 213 8.65 -1.41 16.74
CA GLU A 213 9.48 -0.80 17.78
C GLU A 213 10.38 -1.82 18.47
N ALA A 214 9.83 -2.97 18.87
CA ALA A 214 10.60 -4.05 19.46
C ALA A 214 11.66 -4.61 18.50
N GLY A 215 11.32 -4.79 17.22
CA GLY A 215 12.27 -5.25 16.21
C GLY A 215 13.38 -4.24 15.90
N LEU A 216 13.06 -2.93 15.91
CA LEU A 216 14.00 -1.84 15.68
C LEU A 216 14.96 -1.63 16.85
N ASN A 217 14.53 -1.95 18.07
CA ASN A 217 15.35 -1.90 19.27
C ASN A 217 16.10 -3.22 19.53
N HIS A 218 15.81 -4.28 18.77
CA HIS A 218 16.53 -5.55 18.87
C HIS A 218 17.91 -5.42 18.21
N PRO A 219 19.01 -5.92 18.82
CA PRO A 219 20.37 -5.79 18.26
C PRO A 219 20.53 -6.33 16.82
N GLU A 220 19.86 -7.45 16.52
CA GLU A 220 19.82 -8.05 15.17
C GLU A 220 18.77 -7.42 14.23
N GLY A 221 18.02 -6.41 14.66
CA GLY A 221 17.02 -5.73 13.84
C GLY A 221 15.91 -6.64 13.32
N ARG A 222 15.44 -7.62 14.11
CA ARG A 222 14.60 -8.72 13.60
C ARG A 222 13.16 -8.66 14.08
N VAL A 223 12.25 -9.16 13.23
CA VAL A 223 10.89 -9.53 13.61
C VAL A 223 10.76 -11.04 13.51
N LYS A 224 10.29 -11.69 14.58
CA LYS A 224 10.16 -13.16 14.64
C LYS A 224 9.35 -13.68 13.45
N ASN A 225 9.84 -14.71 12.77
CA ASN A 225 9.20 -15.33 11.60
C ASN A 225 8.99 -14.42 10.38
N PHE A 226 9.56 -13.22 10.36
CA PHE A 226 9.59 -12.34 9.19
C PHE A 226 11.01 -12.31 8.60
N ARG A 227 11.12 -12.27 7.27
CA ARG A 227 12.41 -12.12 6.57
C ARG A 227 12.37 -10.94 5.60
N PRO A 228 13.49 -10.24 5.37
CA PRO A 228 14.81 -10.48 5.97
C PRO A 228 14.94 -9.99 7.41
N ASP A 229 14.35 -8.85 7.74
CA ASP A 229 14.56 -8.11 8.99
C ASP A 229 13.37 -7.16 9.27
N VAL A 230 13.50 -6.29 10.27
CA VAL A 230 12.48 -5.30 10.66
C VAL A 230 12.29 -4.20 9.62
N ALA A 231 13.32 -3.83 8.86
CA ALA A 231 13.19 -2.87 7.77
C ALA A 231 12.36 -3.47 6.63
N GLY A 232 12.58 -4.74 6.31
CA GLY A 232 11.74 -5.52 5.41
C GLY A 232 10.29 -5.64 5.90
N ALA A 233 10.09 -5.86 7.21
CA ALA A 233 8.76 -5.91 7.82
C ALA A 233 8.03 -4.56 7.71
N PHE A 234 8.73 -3.46 8.04
CA PHE A 234 8.22 -2.11 7.86
C PHE A 234 7.83 -1.83 6.40
N GLY A 235 8.75 -2.08 5.45
CA GLY A 235 8.51 -1.86 4.03
C GLY A 235 7.33 -2.67 3.49
N TYR A 236 7.21 -3.93 3.90
CA TYR A 236 6.07 -4.78 3.56
C TYR A 236 4.74 -4.17 4.04
N MET A 237 4.67 -3.71 5.29
CA MET A 237 3.42 -3.16 5.84
C MET A 237 2.98 -1.91 5.09
N ILE A 238 3.89 -0.96 4.85
CA ILE A 238 3.60 0.27 4.10
C ILE A 238 3.14 -0.07 2.67
N ALA A 239 3.90 -0.92 1.95
CA ALA A 239 3.60 -1.25 0.56
C ALA A 239 2.27 -1.99 0.40
N HIS A 240 2.01 -2.97 1.26
CA HIS A 240 0.76 -3.74 1.27
C HIS A 240 -0.46 -2.83 1.49
N GLU A 241 -0.37 -1.91 2.45
CA GLU A 241 -1.48 -1.03 2.78
C GLU A 241 -1.71 0.04 1.72
N ALA A 242 -0.64 0.64 1.20
CA ALA A 242 -0.74 1.59 0.08
C ALA A 242 -1.36 0.94 -1.17
N HIS A 243 -1.01 -0.33 -1.45
CA HIS A 243 -1.61 -1.09 -2.55
C HIS A 243 -3.14 -1.23 -2.38
N HIS A 244 -3.60 -1.64 -1.20
CA HIS A 244 -5.03 -1.80 -0.95
C HIS A 244 -5.77 -0.46 -0.80
N ARG A 245 -5.10 0.60 -0.33
CA ARG A 245 -5.61 1.97 -0.34
C ARG A 245 -5.92 2.43 -1.76
N GLY A 246 -4.98 2.21 -2.69
CA GLY A 246 -5.19 2.50 -4.11
C GLY A 246 -6.36 1.73 -4.72
N GLN A 247 -6.51 0.44 -4.37
CA GLN A 247 -7.67 -0.36 -4.78
C GLN A 247 -8.97 0.21 -4.25
N THR A 248 -9.03 0.61 -2.98
CA THR A 248 -10.20 1.25 -2.38
C THR A 248 -10.58 2.54 -3.11
N CYS A 249 -9.62 3.44 -3.35
CA CYS A 249 -9.88 4.69 -4.06
C CYS A 249 -10.39 4.46 -5.49
N MET A 250 -9.77 3.50 -6.20
CA MET A 250 -10.16 3.16 -7.56
C MET A 250 -11.57 2.57 -7.60
N LEU A 251 -11.87 1.62 -6.71
CA LEU A 251 -13.16 0.95 -6.65
C LEU A 251 -14.27 1.93 -6.31
N ALA A 252 -14.06 2.80 -5.30
CA ALA A 252 -15.00 3.85 -4.93
C ALA A 252 -15.39 4.72 -6.14
N ARG A 253 -14.41 5.11 -6.97
CA ARG A 253 -14.67 5.85 -8.21
C ARG A 253 -15.44 5.04 -9.24
N GLN A 254 -15.11 3.75 -9.41
CA GLN A 254 -15.77 2.89 -10.39
C GLN A 254 -17.23 2.61 -10.06
N VAL A 255 -17.59 2.60 -8.78
CA VAL A 255 -18.98 2.40 -8.32
C VAL A 255 -19.75 3.72 -8.17
N GLY A 256 -19.24 4.82 -8.71
CA GLY A 256 -19.93 6.12 -8.73
C GLY A 256 -19.77 6.98 -7.47
N HIS A 257 -18.99 6.52 -6.49
CA HIS A 257 -18.80 7.18 -5.19
C HIS A 257 -17.34 7.60 -4.99
N ALA A 258 -16.79 8.34 -5.96
CA ALA A 258 -15.42 8.81 -5.92
C ALA A 258 -15.16 9.68 -4.67
N LEU A 259 -13.96 9.56 -4.09
CA LEU A 259 -13.52 10.45 -3.01
C LEU A 259 -13.49 11.91 -3.48
N PRO A 260 -13.82 12.87 -2.61
CA PRO A 260 -13.58 14.28 -2.88
C PRO A 260 -12.12 14.53 -3.25
N LYS A 261 -11.85 15.44 -4.20
CA LYS A 261 -10.47 15.76 -4.62
C LYS A 261 -9.60 16.22 -3.44
N THR A 262 -10.16 17.00 -2.52
CA THR A 262 -9.50 17.46 -1.29
C THR A 262 -9.06 16.29 -0.42
N ALA A 263 -9.91 15.27 -0.24
CA ALA A 263 -9.55 14.05 0.47
C ALA A 263 -8.47 13.25 -0.28
N GLY A 264 -8.56 13.20 -1.62
CA GLY A 264 -7.55 12.59 -2.49
C GLY A 264 -6.14 13.16 -2.27
N PHE A 265 -6.02 14.49 -2.23
CA PHE A 265 -4.74 15.17 -1.94
C PHE A 265 -4.37 15.11 -0.46
N GLY A 266 -5.34 15.17 0.46
CA GLY A 266 -5.14 15.12 1.91
C GLY A 266 -4.39 13.86 2.38
N MET A 267 -4.59 12.72 1.71
CA MET A 267 -3.83 11.49 1.98
C MET A 267 -2.31 11.63 1.78
N TRP A 268 -1.85 12.63 1.03
CA TRP A 268 -0.43 12.90 0.77
C TRP A 268 0.16 13.98 1.69
N GLU A 269 -0.65 14.64 2.52
CA GLU A 269 -0.20 15.66 3.47
C GLU A 269 0.48 15.04 4.72
N TRP A 270 1.53 14.24 4.52
CA TRP A 270 2.17 13.46 5.58
C TRP A 270 2.66 14.32 6.74
N GLY A 271 3.22 15.52 6.49
CA GLY A 271 3.66 16.41 7.57
C GLY A 271 2.50 16.88 8.47
N LYS A 272 1.32 17.10 7.90
CA LYS A 272 0.11 17.44 8.67
C LYS A 272 -0.42 16.24 9.42
N LEU A 273 -0.59 15.10 8.74
CA LEU A 273 -1.07 13.86 9.37
C LEU A 273 -0.13 13.36 10.47
N TRP A 274 1.18 13.59 10.33
CA TRP A 274 2.19 13.32 11.34
C TRP A 274 2.01 14.19 12.59
N ARG A 275 1.77 15.50 12.44
CA ARG A 275 1.40 16.37 13.57
C ARG A 275 0.10 15.94 14.24
N GLU A 276 -0.91 15.54 13.46
CA GLU A 276 -2.17 15.00 14.00
C GLU A 276 -2.01 13.69 14.77
N CYS A 277 -0.92 12.93 14.54
CA CYS A 277 -0.57 11.77 15.36
C CYS A 277 0.03 12.16 16.74
N GLY A 278 0.13 13.47 17.04
CA GLY A 278 0.71 13.98 18.28
C GLY A 278 2.24 13.99 18.28
N PHE A 279 2.87 13.81 17.12
CA PHE A 279 4.31 13.95 17.00
C PHE A 279 4.63 15.46 16.93
N GLY A 280 5.33 15.96 17.95
CA GLY A 280 5.73 17.38 18.05
C GLY A 280 6.77 17.77 17.01
N GLU A 281 6.98 19.07 16.79
CA GLU A 281 7.84 19.60 15.71
C GLU A 281 9.22 18.92 15.63
N ARG A 282 9.46 18.28 14.49
CA ARG A 282 10.81 18.10 13.95
C ARG A 282 10.92 19.19 12.89
N ASP A 283 11.82 20.12 13.16
CA ASP A 283 12.22 21.30 12.38
C ASP A 283 11.73 22.64 12.88
#